data_AF-A3HVM8-F1
#
_entry.id   AF-A3HVM8-F1
#
_cell.length_a   1.000
_cell.length_b   1.000
_cell.length_c   1.000
_cell.angle_alpha   90.00
_cell.angle_beta   90.00
_cell.angle_gamma   90.00
#
_symmetry.space_group_name_H-M   'P 1'
#
loop_
_entity.id
_entity.type
_entity.pdbx_description
1 polymer ?
#
loop_
_entity_poly.entity_id
_entity_poly.type
_entity_poly.pdbx_seq_one_letter_code
_entity_poly.pdbx_strand_id
1 'polypeptide(L)'
;MKISKEDFKSMQKKYDKEVKNGKPAKDKKGKDKVDQTNWIFFNRETLEGLLEKADKDPKKGGIQFYITEYTEEVAQKYHPKEVEQLTGALTIVMRPANLEEDQLTLTAGEEDYENNGRICPPFCDPEPNT
;
A
#
# COMPACT_ATOMS: atom_id res chain seq x y z
N MET A 1 -9.71 15.90 6.10
CA MET A 1 -10.76 16.28 5.12
C MET A 1 -11.60 15.04 4.81
N LYS A 2 -12.93 15.13 4.76
CA LYS A 2 -13.78 14.04 4.24
C LYS A 2 -13.99 14.27 2.74
N ILE A 3 -13.83 13.24 1.91
CA ILE A 3 -14.03 13.34 0.44
C ILE A 3 -15.33 12.63 0.04
N SER A 4 -15.98 13.10 -1.04
CA SER A 4 -17.19 12.46 -1.58
C SER A 4 -16.85 11.17 -2.34
N LYS A 5 -17.87 10.33 -2.58
CA LYS A 5 -17.72 9.13 -3.43
C LYS A 5 -17.41 9.52 -4.88
N GLU A 6 -17.95 10.63 -5.37
CA GLU A 6 -17.61 11.18 -6.68
C GLU A 6 -16.13 11.59 -6.76
N ASP A 7 -15.60 12.26 -5.74
CA ASP A 7 -14.19 12.67 -5.69
C ASP A 7 -13.25 11.47 -5.67
N PHE A 8 -13.57 10.46 -4.83
CA PHE A 8 -12.82 9.20 -4.81
C PHE A 8 -12.79 8.54 -6.20
N LYS A 9 -13.94 8.42 -6.87
CA LYS A 9 -14.02 7.86 -8.22
C LYS A 9 -13.23 8.67 -9.25
N SER A 10 -13.20 10.00 -9.11
CA SER A 10 -12.41 10.89 -9.98
C SER A 10 -10.91 10.67 -9.79
N MET A 11 -10.45 10.61 -8.54
CA MET A 11 -9.05 10.30 -8.19
C MET A 11 -8.64 8.91 -8.69
N GLN A 12 -9.51 7.91 -8.49
CA GLN A 12 -9.30 6.55 -8.98
C GLN A 12 -9.15 6.53 -10.51
N LYS A 13 -10.06 7.15 -11.26
CA LYS A 13 -9.98 7.23 -12.73
C LYS A 13 -8.69 7.88 -13.23
N LYS A 14 -8.20 8.91 -12.54
CA LYS A 14 -6.94 9.57 -12.89
C LYS A 14 -5.75 8.64 -12.65
N TYR A 15 -5.70 7.99 -11.49
CA TYR A 15 -4.69 6.98 -11.18
C TYR A 15 -4.72 5.84 -12.21
N ASP A 16 -5.92 5.35 -12.56
CA ASP A 16 -6.10 4.32 -13.57
C ASP A 16 -5.49 4.75 -14.92
N LYS A 17 -5.74 5.99 -15.35
CA LYS A 17 -5.24 6.51 -16.62
C LYS A 17 -3.72 6.74 -16.65
N GLU A 18 -3.15 7.24 -15.56
CA GLU A 18 -1.79 7.79 -15.56
C GLU A 18 -0.74 6.86 -14.95
N VAL A 19 -1.09 6.18 -13.85
CA VAL A 19 -0.16 5.36 -13.07
C VAL A 19 -0.41 3.88 -13.35
N LYS A 20 -1.67 3.42 -13.28
CA LYS A 20 -2.04 2.03 -13.59
C LYS A 20 -1.81 1.69 -15.07
N ASN A 21 -2.11 2.63 -15.98
CA ASN A 21 -1.87 2.52 -17.43
C ASN A 21 -0.61 3.31 -17.89
N GLY A 22 0.25 3.75 -16.97
CA GLY A 22 1.57 4.31 -17.29
C GLY A 22 2.52 3.25 -17.88
N LYS A 23 3.84 3.48 -17.91
CA LYS A 23 4.79 2.41 -18.31
C LYS A 23 4.54 1.20 -17.38
N PRO A 24 4.06 0.06 -17.89
CA PRO A 24 3.62 -1.03 -17.05
C PRO A 24 4.81 -1.58 -16.26
N ALA A 25 4.56 -1.92 -14.99
CA ALA A 25 5.51 -2.67 -14.20
C ALA A 25 5.86 -3.97 -14.92
N LYS A 26 7.05 -4.51 -14.65
CA LYS A 26 7.50 -5.76 -15.29
C LYS A 26 7.30 -6.94 -14.35
N ASP A 27 6.81 -8.05 -14.89
CA ASP A 27 6.85 -9.33 -14.18
C ASP A 27 8.29 -9.87 -14.09
N LYS A 28 8.48 -10.99 -13.38
CA LYS A 28 9.79 -11.64 -13.26
C LYS A 28 10.42 -12.07 -14.60
N LYS A 29 9.63 -12.13 -15.69
CA LYS A 29 10.07 -12.49 -17.05
C LYS A 29 10.31 -11.25 -17.93
N GLY A 30 10.23 -10.04 -17.37
CA GLY A 30 10.40 -8.79 -18.10
C GLY A 30 9.19 -8.37 -18.97
N LYS A 31 8.05 -9.06 -18.84
CA LYS A 31 6.81 -8.74 -19.56
C LYS A 31 6.01 -7.69 -18.84
N ASP A 32 5.22 -6.94 -19.59
CA ASP A 32 4.33 -5.92 -19.03
C ASP A 32 3.26 -6.56 -18.14
N LYS A 33 3.11 -6.01 -16.93
CA LYS A 33 2.06 -6.37 -16.00
C LYS A 33 0.78 -5.65 -16.42
N VAL A 34 -0.08 -6.38 -17.11
CA VAL A 34 -1.34 -5.88 -17.68
C VAL A 34 -2.48 -5.77 -16.66
N ASP A 35 -2.30 -6.34 -15.46
CA ASP A 35 -3.26 -6.26 -14.36
C ASP A 35 -2.53 -5.87 -13.05
N GLN A 36 -2.83 -4.67 -12.57
CA GLN A 36 -2.16 -4.02 -11.45
C GLN A 36 -3.06 -3.92 -10.23
N THR A 37 -2.45 -3.85 -9.04
CA THR A 37 -3.14 -3.71 -7.76
C THR A 37 -4.10 -2.52 -7.80
N ASN A 38 -5.38 -2.80 -7.59
CA ASN A 38 -6.47 -1.82 -7.60
C ASN A 38 -6.70 -1.25 -6.20
N TRP A 39 -6.74 -2.11 -5.19
CA TRP A 39 -6.88 -1.71 -3.80
C TRP A 39 -6.11 -2.64 -2.86
N ILE A 40 -5.81 -2.11 -1.69
CA ILE A 40 -5.14 -2.82 -0.59
C ILE A 40 -5.93 -2.56 0.67
N PHE A 41 -6.37 -3.63 1.31
CA PHE A 41 -7.12 -3.55 2.56
C PHE A 41 -6.22 -3.90 3.75
N PHE A 42 -6.19 -3.00 4.73
CA PHE A 42 -5.60 -3.26 6.04
C PHE A 42 -6.73 -3.39 7.07
N ASN A 43 -6.64 -4.40 7.93
CA ASN A 43 -7.62 -4.54 9.00
C ASN A 43 -7.39 -3.47 10.08
N ARG A 44 -8.38 -3.31 10.96
CA ARG A 44 -8.32 -2.34 12.07
C ARG A 44 -7.12 -2.61 12.99
N GLU A 45 -6.87 -3.87 13.33
CA GLU A 45 -5.81 -4.29 14.25
C GLU A 45 -4.42 -3.83 13.79
N THR A 46 -4.10 -4.00 12.50
CA THR A 46 -2.85 -3.50 11.90
C THR A 46 -2.73 -1.99 12.03
N LEU A 47 -3.79 -1.24 11.71
CA LEU A 47 -3.75 0.22 11.76
C LEU A 47 -3.65 0.72 13.21
N GLU A 48 -4.40 0.11 14.13
CA GLU A 48 -4.37 0.47 15.55
C GLU A 48 -3.03 0.11 16.19
N GLY A 49 -2.44 -1.05 15.89
CA GLY A 49 -1.12 -1.44 16.37
C GLY A 49 0.00 -0.49 15.92
N LEU A 50 -0.08 0.05 14.69
CA LEU A 50 0.83 1.10 14.23
C LEU A 50 0.59 2.42 14.97
N LEU A 51 -0.67 2.85 15.12
CA LEU A 51 -1.02 4.09 15.83
C LEU A 51 -0.66 4.03 17.32
N GLU A 52 -0.68 2.85 17.94
CA GLU A 52 -0.29 2.68 19.33
C GLU A 52 1.16 3.08 19.60
N LYS A 53 2.04 2.90 18.60
CA LYS A 53 3.46 3.23 18.63
C LYS A 53 3.75 4.70 18.31
N ALA A 54 2.82 5.41 17.68
CA ALA A 54 2.92 6.83 17.41
C ALA A 54 2.53 7.68 18.64
N ASP A 55 2.73 9.00 18.54
CA ASP A 55 2.28 9.92 19.58
C ASP A 55 0.75 9.78 19.81
N LYS A 56 0.31 9.91 21.06
CA LYS A 56 -1.12 9.78 21.42
C LYS A 56 -1.95 11.00 21.02
N ASP A 57 -1.31 12.15 20.75
CA ASP A 57 -1.99 13.31 20.19
C ASP A 57 -2.40 13.03 18.74
N PRO A 58 -3.71 12.99 18.41
CA PRO A 58 -4.20 12.70 17.06
C PRO A 58 -3.82 13.76 16.01
N LYS A 59 -3.23 14.88 16.41
CA LYS A 59 -2.67 15.89 15.50
C LYS A 59 -1.20 15.67 15.18
N LYS A 60 -0.51 14.85 15.98
CA LYS A 60 0.92 14.55 15.84
C LYS A 60 1.15 13.13 15.38
N GLY A 61 0.61 12.15 16.11
CA GLY A 61 0.81 10.74 15.82
C GLY A 61 -0.02 10.27 14.64
N GLY A 62 0.61 9.51 13.75
CA GLY A 62 -0.03 8.97 12.57
C GLY A 62 0.73 7.82 11.93
N ILE A 63 0.33 7.51 10.71
CA ILE A 63 0.95 6.48 9.88
C ILE A 63 1.50 7.14 8.62
N GLN A 64 2.77 6.89 8.33
CA GLN A 64 3.37 7.23 7.05
C GLN A 64 3.21 6.06 6.08
N PHE A 65 2.70 6.35 4.89
CA PHE A 65 2.50 5.37 3.83
C PHE A 65 3.53 5.57 2.71
N TYR A 66 4.12 4.48 2.25
CA TYR A 66 4.96 4.42 1.07
C TYR A 66 4.25 3.57 0.02
N ILE A 67 4.11 4.11 -1.18
CA ILE A 67 3.63 3.37 -2.33
C ILE A 67 4.85 2.74 -3.00
N THR A 68 4.89 1.41 -3.06
CA THR A 68 6.03 0.65 -3.56
C THR A 68 5.58 -0.48 -4.48
N GLU A 69 6.51 -1.22 -5.07
CA GLU A 69 6.23 -2.46 -5.78
C GLU A 69 6.97 -3.62 -5.11
N TYR A 70 6.39 -4.81 -5.17
CA TYR A 70 7.07 -6.02 -4.74
C TYR A 70 8.24 -6.34 -5.68
N THR A 71 9.44 -6.47 -5.11
CA THR A 71 10.56 -7.10 -5.81
C THR A 71 10.40 -8.62 -5.77
N GLU A 72 11.10 -9.32 -6.66
CA GLU A 72 11.11 -10.78 -6.64
C GLU A 72 11.65 -11.33 -5.31
N GLU A 73 12.69 -10.73 -4.76
CA GLU A 73 13.32 -11.17 -3.50
C GLU A 73 12.36 -11.03 -2.32
N VAL A 74 11.64 -9.91 -2.23
CA VAL A 74 10.66 -9.67 -1.16
C VAL A 74 9.48 -10.63 -1.31
N ALA A 75 8.99 -10.84 -2.53
CA ALA A 75 7.91 -11.79 -2.79
C ALA A 75 8.33 -13.23 -2.46
N GLN A 76 9.54 -13.66 -2.84
CA GLN A 76 10.07 -14.99 -2.49
C GLN A 76 10.19 -15.18 -0.97
N LYS A 77 10.61 -14.14 -0.25
CA LYS A 77 10.81 -14.21 1.21
C LYS A 77 9.50 -14.35 1.97
N TYR A 78 8.49 -13.56 1.64
CA TYR A 78 7.26 -13.46 2.46
C TYR A 78 6.03 -14.14 1.84
N HIS A 79 6.03 -14.36 0.52
CA HIS A 79 4.93 -14.94 -0.24
C HIS A 79 5.44 -15.96 -1.29
N PRO A 80 6.16 -17.02 -0.85
CA PRO A 80 6.88 -17.92 -1.76
C PRO A 80 5.99 -18.68 -2.75
N LYS A 81 4.68 -18.77 -2.50
CA LYS A 81 3.73 -19.43 -3.41
C LYS A 81 3.14 -18.47 -4.45
N GLU A 82 3.30 -17.17 -4.25
CA GLU A 82 2.67 -16.11 -5.02
C GLU A 82 3.68 -15.20 -5.75
N VAL A 83 4.96 -15.59 -5.79
CA VAL A 83 6.06 -14.80 -6.36
C VAL A 83 5.76 -14.29 -7.77
N GLU A 84 5.24 -15.16 -8.64
CA GLU A 84 4.95 -14.78 -10.03
C GLU A 84 3.84 -13.73 -10.12
N GLN A 85 2.85 -13.82 -9.24
CA GLN A 85 1.71 -12.92 -9.20
C GLN A 85 2.07 -11.60 -8.51
N LEU A 86 3.02 -11.60 -7.58
CA LEU A 86 3.40 -10.44 -6.78
C LEU A 86 4.51 -9.60 -7.39
N THR A 87 5.51 -10.17 -8.06
CA THR A 87 6.60 -9.36 -8.64
C THR A 87 6.04 -8.23 -9.52
N GLY A 88 6.50 -6.99 -9.24
CA GLY A 88 6.03 -5.76 -9.90
C GLY A 88 4.60 -5.34 -9.55
N ALA A 89 3.92 -6.01 -8.61
CA ALA A 89 2.62 -5.56 -8.10
C ALA A 89 2.82 -4.38 -7.15
N LEU A 90 2.02 -3.33 -7.32
CA LEU A 90 1.98 -2.22 -6.39
C LEU A 90 1.49 -2.67 -5.01
N THR A 91 2.14 -2.16 -3.97
CA THR A 91 1.82 -2.41 -2.56
C THR A 91 1.98 -1.13 -1.74
N ILE A 92 1.55 -1.16 -0.47
CA ILE A 92 1.70 -0.07 0.48
C ILE A 92 2.51 -0.56 1.68
N VAL A 93 3.66 0.04 1.92
CA VAL A 93 4.44 -0.16 3.15
C VAL A 93 4.08 0.96 4.13
N MET A 94 3.86 0.62 5.39
CA MET A 94 3.42 1.55 6.43
C MET A 94 4.41 1.57 7.59
N ARG A 95 4.50 2.69 8.30
CA ARG A 95 5.21 2.79 9.58
C ARG A 95 4.56 3.84 10.48
N PRO A 96 4.73 3.77 11.81
CA PRO A 96 4.38 4.89 12.68
C PRO A 96 5.29 6.09 12.40
N ALA A 97 4.72 7.29 12.47
CA ALA A 97 5.43 8.55 12.35
C ALA A 97 4.72 9.66 13.12
N ASN A 98 5.46 10.70 13.50
CA ASN A 98 4.93 11.87 14.19
C ASN A 98 5.13 13.14 13.35
N LEU A 99 4.21 14.08 13.43
CA LEU A 99 4.32 15.40 12.81
C LEU A 99 4.72 16.45 13.86
N GLU A 100 5.90 17.05 13.70
CA GLU A 100 6.42 18.13 14.56
C GLU A 100 6.73 19.34 13.69
N GLU A 101 6.08 20.49 13.95
CA GLU A 101 6.30 21.74 13.20
C GLU A 101 6.35 21.55 11.67
N ASP A 102 5.41 20.74 11.14
CA ASP A 102 5.30 20.34 9.73
C ASP A 102 6.39 19.39 9.19
N GLN A 103 7.28 18.89 10.03
CA GLN A 103 8.25 17.85 9.69
C GLN A 103 7.82 16.47 10.22
N LEU A 104 7.91 15.46 9.36
CA LEU A 104 7.76 14.07 9.76
C LEU A 104 8.99 13.64 10.56
N THR A 105 8.79 13.31 11.82
CA THR A 105 9.78 12.70 12.69
C THR A 105 9.45 11.23 12.88
N LEU A 106 10.51 10.43 12.97
CA LEU A 106 10.40 9.00 13.13
C LEU A 106 10.29 8.67 14.62
N THR A 107 9.39 7.75 14.97
CA THR A 107 9.39 7.16 16.31
C THR A 107 10.71 6.43 16.54
N ALA A 108 11.28 6.53 17.74
CA ALA A 108 12.54 5.87 18.07
C ALA A 108 12.38 4.34 17.95
N GLY A 109 13.01 3.75 16.92
CA GLY A 109 12.82 2.37 16.50
C GLY A 109 12.77 2.29 14.97
N GLU A 110 13.93 2.21 14.32
CA GLU A 110 14.08 2.34 12.86
C GLU A 110 13.42 1.22 12.03
N GLU A 111 12.85 0.18 12.65
CA GLU A 111 12.56 -1.10 11.98
C GLU A 111 11.07 -1.49 11.87
N ASP A 112 10.14 -0.63 12.28
CA ASP A 112 8.70 -0.97 12.28
C ASP A 112 8.00 -0.66 10.94
N TYR A 113 8.39 -1.37 9.88
CA TYR A 113 7.69 -1.34 8.60
C TYR A 113 6.70 -2.51 8.48
N GLU A 114 5.48 -2.20 8.08
CA GLU A 114 4.42 -3.19 7.88
C GLU A 114 3.90 -3.18 6.44
N ASN A 115 3.73 -4.38 5.87
CA ASN A 115 3.20 -4.61 4.52
C ASN A 115 2.26 -5.83 4.53
N ASN A 116 1.26 -5.83 5.42
CA ASN A 116 0.32 -6.96 5.60
C ASN A 116 -1.06 -6.70 5.00
N GLY A 117 -1.11 -5.89 3.94
CA GLY A 117 -2.35 -5.53 3.28
C GLY A 117 -2.85 -6.65 2.37
N ARG A 118 -4.16 -6.90 2.37
CA ARG A 118 -4.77 -7.79 1.38
C ARG A 118 -4.89 -7.03 0.06
N ILE A 119 -4.13 -7.48 -0.94
CA ILE A 119 -4.10 -6.88 -2.27
C ILE A 119 -5.15 -7.47 -3.20
N CYS A 120 -5.61 -6.67 -4.15
CA CYS A 120 -6.57 -7.06 -5.16
C CYS A 120 -6.39 -6.28 -6.46
N PRO A 121 -6.26 -6.94 -7.62
CA PRO A 121 -5.82 -8.34 -7.87
C PRO A 121 -4.48 -8.66 -7.18
N PRO A 122 -4.07 -9.95 -7.04
CA PRO A 122 -4.58 -11.17 -7.68
C PRO A 122 -5.46 -12.07 -6.77
N PHE A 123 -5.76 -11.69 -5.52
CA PHE A 123 -6.35 -12.60 -4.52
C PHE A 123 -7.85 -12.43 -4.27
N CYS A 124 -8.55 -11.76 -5.17
CA CYS A 124 -9.87 -11.20 -4.93
C CYS A 124 -10.79 -11.33 -6.14
N ASP A 125 -10.54 -12.28 -7.05
CA ASP A 125 -11.38 -12.47 -8.23
C ASP A 125 -12.45 -13.55 -7.95
N PRO A 126 -13.76 -13.26 -8.08
CA PRO A 126 -14.35 -11.97 -8.47
C PRO A 126 -14.27 -10.91 -7.36
N GLU A 127 -14.10 -9.65 -7.77
CA GLU A 127 -14.05 -8.51 -6.84
C GLU A 127 -15.22 -8.58 -5.84
N PRO A 128 -15.02 -8.28 -4.55
CA PRO A 128 -16.10 -8.32 -3.57
C PRO A 128 -17.26 -7.45 -4.06
N ASN A 129 -18.44 -8.07 -4.23
CA ASN A 129 -19.64 -7.38 -4.69
C ASN A 129 -19.92 -6.16 -3.79
N THR A 130 -19.77 -4.96 -4.34
CA THR A 130 -20.18 -3.70 -3.71
C THR A 130 -21.68 -3.52 -3.69
#